data_AF-A0A1M6KAI1-F1
#
_entry.id   AF-A0A1M6KAI1-F1
#
_cell.length_a   1.000
_cell.length_b   1.000
_cell.length_c   1.000
_cell.angle_alpha   90.00
_cell.angle_beta   90.00
_cell.angle_gamma   90.00
#
_symmetry.space_group_name_H-M   'P 1'
#
loop_
_entity.id
_entity.type
_entity.pdbx_description
1 polymer ?
#
loop_
_entity_poly.entity_id
_entity_poly.type
_entity_poly.pdbx_seq_one_letter_code
_entity_poly.pdbx_strand_id
1 'polypeptide(L)' 'MNKESLSKLSTEQLLKKHTAAKTMVWLLAIVLTGVLFFFIYVSIQDGFTPLLAVPLALSVIIPLNVKNMNALKKELDSRN' A
#
# COMPACT_ATOMS: atom_id res chain seq x y z
N MET A 1 4.76 12.66 3.13
CA MET A 1 4.03 13.80 3.73
C MET A 1 4.92 14.49 4.75
N ASN A 2 4.78 15.81 4.95
CA ASN A 2 5.55 16.54 5.98
C ASN A 2 4.73 16.72 7.27
N LYS A 3 5.40 16.93 8.40
CA LYS A 3 4.75 17.05 9.72
C LYS A 3 3.80 18.24 9.80
N GLU A 4 4.18 19.38 9.23
CA GLU A 4 3.38 20.61 9.26
C GLU A 4 2.03 20.48 8.53
N SER A 5 1.97 19.73 7.43
CA SER A 5 0.70 19.45 6.74
C SER A 5 -0.20 18.51 7.54
N LEU A 6 0.39 17.60 8.32
CA LEU A 6 -0.34 16.64 9.16
C LEU A 6 -0.90 17.30 10.41
N SER A 7 -0.14 18.23 11.03
CA SER A 7 -0.56 18.94 12.24
C SER A 7 -1.78 19.84 11.99
N LYS A 8 -1.97 20.33 10.76
CA LYS A 8 -3.14 21.14 10.36
C LYS A 8 -4.46 20.35 10.27
N LEU A 9 -4.41 19.02 10.26
CA LEU A 9 -5.60 18.17 10.18
C LEU A 9 -6.22 17.97 11.57
N SER A 10 -7.55 17.94 11.65
CA SER A 10 -8.22 17.47 12.88
C SER A 10 -7.97 15.97 13.10
N THR A 11 -8.12 15.50 14.34
CA THR A 11 -7.95 14.07 14.67
C THR A 11 -8.88 13.17 13.84
N GLU A 12 -10.12 13.61 13.60
CA GLU A 12 -11.07 12.89 12.75
C GLU A 12 -10.61 12.81 11.28
N GLN A 13 -10.13 13.92 10.72
CA GLN A 13 -9.60 13.96 9.35
C GLN A 13 -8.38 13.06 9.21
N LEU A 14 -7.52 13.06 10.23
CA LEU A 14 -6.31 12.25 10.28
C LEU A 14 -6.65 10.75 10.38
N LEU A 15 -7.63 10.39 11.23
CA LEU A 15 -8.16 9.04 11.35
C LEU A 15 -8.77 8.55 10.04
N LYS A 16 -9.62 9.37 9.41
CA LYS A 16 -10.25 9.05 8.11
C LYS A 16 -9.20 8.82 7.02
N LYS A 17 -8.18 9.68 6.93
CA LYS A 17 -7.07 9.52 5.98
C LYS A 17 -6.22 8.28 6.27
N HIS A 18 -5.92 8.01 7.54
CA HIS A 18 -5.18 6.80 7.94
C HIS A 18 -5.94 5.53 7.55
N THR A 19 -7.23 5.45 7.86
CA THR A 19 -8.08 4.31 7.50
C THR A 19 -8.16 4.13 5.98
N ALA A 20 -8.39 5.21 5.23
CA ALA A 20 -8.41 5.14 3.77
C ALA A 20 -7.07 4.67 3.19
N ALA A 21 -5.94 5.20 3.67
CA ALA A 21 -4.61 4.78 3.26
C ALA A 21 -4.34 3.31 3.58
N LYS A 22 -4.71 2.85 4.79
CA LYS A 22 -4.59 1.46 5.21
C LYS A 22 -5.40 0.52 4.32
N THR A 23 -6.65 0.87 4.03
CA THR A 23 -7.52 0.09 3.12
C THR A 23 -6.89 -0.01 1.74
N MET A 24 -6.38 1.11 1.19
CA MET A 24 -5.79 1.13 -0.15
C MET A 24 -4.50 0.30 -0.24
N VAL A 25 -3.64 0.37 0.79
CA VAL A 25 -2.43 -0.45 0.88
C VAL A 25 -2.77 -1.93 0.91
N TRP A 26 -3.75 -2.33 1.73
CA TRP A 26 -4.19 -3.72 1.84
C TRP A 26 -4.82 -4.22 0.54
N LEU A 27 -5.69 -3.42 -0.08
CA LEU A 27 -6.30 -3.75 -1.37
C LEU A 27 -5.22 -3.97 -2.44
N LEU A 28 -4.26 -3.05 -2.55
CA LEU A 28 -3.16 -3.15 -3.50
C LEU A 28 -2.32 -4.42 -3.24
N ALA A 29 -1.99 -4.72 -1.99
CA ALA A 29 -1.22 -5.90 -1.63
C ALA A 29 -1.96 -7.20 -1.99
N ILE A 30 -3.26 -7.29 -1.72
CA ILE A 30 -4.09 -8.45 -2.05
C ILE A 30 -4.16 -8.64 -3.57
N VAL A 31 -4.44 -7.57 -4.32
CA VAL A 31 -4.53 -7.64 -5.79
C VAL A 31 -3.19 -8.06 -6.40
N LEU A 32 -2.08 -7.44 -5.98
CA LEU A 32 -0.75 -7.80 -6.51
C LEU A 32 -0.37 -9.24 -6.18
N THR A 33 -0.71 -9.72 -4.97
CA THR A 33 -0.46 -11.10 -4.57
C THR A 33 -1.30 -12.08 -5.40
N GLY A 34 -2.58 -11.79 -5.60
CA GLY A 34 -3.47 -12.60 -6.43
C GLY A 34 -3.00 -12.68 -7.89
N VAL A 35 -2.61 -11.54 -8.47
CA VAL A 35 -2.08 -11.47 -9.84
C VAL A 35 -0.74 -12.20 -9.96
N LEU A 36 0.15 -12.08 -8.96
CA LEU A 36 1.41 -12.80 -8.94
C LEU A 36 1.18 -14.32 -8.92
N PHE A 37 0.30 -14.81 -8.04
CA PHE A 37 -0.02 -16.24 -8.00
C PHE A 37 -0.67 -16.74 -9.29
N PHE A 38 -1.55 -15.94 -9.90
CA PHE A 38 -2.12 -16.27 -11.20
C PHE A 38 -1.04 -16.43 -12.28
N PHE A 39 -0.10 -15.48 -12.39
CA PHE A 39 0.97 -15.60 -13.39
C PHE A 39 2.01 -16.67 -13.07
N ILE A 40 2.23 -16.99 -11.80
CA ILE A 40 3.05 -18.15 -11.41
C ILE A 40 2.38 -19.44 -11.88
N TYR A 41 1.07 -19.59 -11.63
CA TYR A 41 0.30 -20.75 -12.07
C TYR A 41 0.35 -20.92 -13.59
N VAL A 42 0.11 -19.84 -14.34
CA VAL A 42 0.24 -19.83 -15.81
C VAL A 42 1.67 -20.20 -16.23
N SER A 43 2.68 -19.66 -15.57
CA SER A 43 4.08 -19.94 -15.93
C SER A 43 4.50 -21.39 -15.71
N ILE A 44 3.86 -22.08 -14.75
CA ILE A 44 4.09 -23.51 -14.50
C ILE A 44 3.46 -24.36 -15.62
N GLN A 45 2.32 -23.94 -16.19
CA GLN A 45 1.63 -24.70 -17.24
C GLN A 45 2.19 -24.41 -18.64
N ASP A 46 2.35 -23.13 -18.96
CA ASP A 46 2.61 -22.67 -20.33
C ASP A 46 4.07 -22.23 -20.55
N GLY A 47 4.91 -22.33 -19.51
CA GLY A 47 6.28 -21.85 -19.50
C GLY A 47 6.41 -20.37 -19.10
N PHE A 48 7.65 -19.90 -18.96
CA PHE A 48 7.92 -18.57 -18.41
C PHE A 48 7.19 -17.45 -19.16
N THR A 49 6.42 -16.63 -18.44
CA THR A 49 5.83 -15.39 -18.98
C THR A 49 6.50 -14.15 -18.40
N PRO A 50 6.91 -13.17 -19.24
CA PRO A 50 7.38 -11.86 -18.79
C PRO A 50 6.37 -11.11 -17.91
N LEU A 51 5.09 -11.50 -17.92
CA LEU A 51 4.04 -10.90 -17.09
C LEU A 51 4.29 -11.06 -15.58
N LEU A 52 5.11 -12.02 -15.16
CA LEU A 52 5.58 -12.13 -13.77
C LEU A 52 6.30 -10.88 -13.27
N ALA A 53 6.97 -10.13 -14.16
CA ALA A 53 7.68 -8.92 -13.80
C ALA A 53 6.74 -7.76 -13.40
N VAL A 54 5.50 -7.75 -13.89
CA VAL A 54 4.54 -6.66 -13.66
C VAL A 54 4.17 -6.51 -12.18
N PRO A 55 3.65 -7.55 -11.48
CA PRO A 55 3.32 -7.40 -10.06
C PRO A 55 4.57 -7.12 -9.19
N LEU A 56 5.73 -7.64 -9.58
CA LEU A 56 7.00 -7.36 -8.89
C LEU A 56 7.40 -5.89 -9.03
N ALA A 57 7.36 -5.34 -10.24
CA ALA A 57 7.66 -3.94 -10.50
C ALA A 57 6.67 -3.01 -9.78
N LEU A 58 5.37 -3.31 -9.81
CA LEU A 58 4.35 -2.52 -9.13
C LEU A 58 4.41 -2.63 -7.59
N SER A 59 4.97 -3.71 -7.04
CA SER A 59 5.07 -3.91 -5.60
C SER A 59 5.86 -2.82 -4.87
N VAL A 60 6.77 -2.11 -5.53
CA VAL A 60 7.51 -0.96 -4.97
C VAL A 60 6.61 0.20 -4.51
N ILE A 61 5.36 0.24 -5.00
CA ILE A 61 4.36 1.22 -4.57
C ILE A 61 3.89 0.94 -3.13
N ILE A 62 3.91 -0.32 -2.68
CA ILE A 62 3.49 -0.72 -1.33
C ILE A 62 4.33 -0.02 -0.25
N PRO A 63 5.67 -0.15 -0.19
CA PRO A 63 6.47 0.48 0.86
C PRO A 63 6.35 2.01 0.85
N LEU A 64 6.19 2.64 -0.32
CA LEU A 64 5.95 4.08 -0.42
C LEU A 64 4.63 4.50 0.25
N ASN A 65 3.55 3.75 0.01
CA ASN A 65 2.26 4.02 0.63
C ASN A 65 2.25 3.67 2.12
N VAL A 66 2.93 2.60 2.53
CA VAL A 66 3.13 2.23 3.95
C VAL A 66 3.86 3.35 4.69
N LYS A 67 4.87 3.98 4.09
CA LYS A 67 5.57 5.13 4.69
C LYS A 67 4.62 6.30 4.97
N ASN A 68 3.74 6.63 4.02
CA ASN A 68 2.74 7.68 4.20
C ASN A 68 1.67 7.31 5.24
N MET A 69 1.18 6.07 5.21
CA MET A 69 0.25 5.53 6.23
C MET A 69 0.87 5.61 7.64
N ASN A 70 2.13 5.22 7.78
CA ASN A 70 2.83 5.29 9.06
C ASN A 70 3.07 6.73 9.54
N ALA A 71 3.24 7.69 8.63
CA ALA A 71 3.31 9.10 9.00
C ALA A 71 1.97 9.60 9.59
N LEU A 72 0.84 9.20 8.99
CA LEU A 72 -0.51 9.50 9.53
C LEU A 72 -0.70 8.85 10.91
N LYS A 73 -0.29 7.57 11.05
CA LYS A 73 -0.37 6.86 12.33
C LYS A 73 0.48 7.50 13.40
N LYS A 74 1.73 7.88 13.10
CA LYS A 74 2.63 8.55 14.04
C LYS A 74 2.05 9.88 14.54
N GLU A 75 1.42 10.65 13.66
CA GLU A 75 0.74 11.88 14.06
C GLU A 75 -0.47 11.58 14.97
N LEU A 76 -1.28 10.55 14.66
CA LEU A 76 -2.40 10.12 15.53
C LEU A 76 -1.89 9.71 16.91
N ASP A 77 -0.86 8.86 16.96
CA ASP A 77 -0.25 8.37 18.20
C ASP A 77 0.40 9.49 19.01
N SER A 78 0.81 10.60 18.38
CA SER A 78 1.38 11.74 19.11
C SER A 78 0.34 12.61 19.83
N ARG A 79 -0.95 12.40 19.52
CA ARG A 79 -2.07 13.18 20.05
C ARG A 79 -2.83 12.46 21.17
N ASN A 80 -2.51 11.20 21.42
CA ASN A 80 -3.16 10.33 22.39
C ASN A 80 -2.12 9.68 23.30
#